data_AF-A0A3Q2GBG2-F1
#
_entry.id   AF-A0A3Q2GBG2-F1
#
_cell.length_a   1.000
_cell.length_b   1.000
_cell.length_c   1.000
_cell.angle_alpha   90.00
_cell.angle_beta   90.00
_cell.angle_gamma   90.00
#
_symmetry.space_group_name_H-M   'P 1'
#
loop_
_entity.id
_entity.type
_entity.pdbx_description
1 polymer ?
#
loop_
_entity_poly.entity_id
_entity_poly.type
_entity_poly.pdbx_seq_one_letter_code
_entity_poly.pdbx_strand_id
1 'polypeptide(L)'
;MLTITDFINILTRYYKSPMVQIYELEEHKIETWRELYLQETFKPLVHISPDASVFEAVHSLIKSKIHRLPVIDPVSGNALYILTHKRILKFLQLFVSLGGVSLFTKCVRCQCQPS
;
A
#
# COMPACT_ATOMS: atom_id res chain seq x y z
N MET A 1 -5.64 -4.58 3.58
CA MET A 1 -4.87 -3.87 4.64
C MET A 1 -5.87 -3.03 5.41
N LEU A 2 -5.77 -2.92 6.74
CA LEU A 2 -6.65 -2.00 7.49
C LEU A 2 -6.17 -0.55 7.33
N THR A 3 -7.09 0.34 7.01
CA THR A 3 -6.85 1.69 6.54
C THR A 3 -7.87 2.68 7.09
N ILE A 4 -7.56 3.98 7.00
CA ILE A 4 -8.52 5.06 7.32
C ILE A 4 -9.79 4.92 6.46
N THR A 5 -9.68 4.44 5.22
CA THR A 5 -10.85 4.16 4.36
C THR A 5 -11.77 3.13 5.00
N ASP A 6 -11.21 2.06 5.58
CA ASP A 6 -12.01 1.06 6.29
C ASP A 6 -12.71 1.69 7.51
N PHE A 7 -12.01 2.54 8.26
CA PHE A 7 -12.61 3.26 9.38
C PHE A 7 -13.77 4.18 8.95
N ILE A 8 -13.61 4.93 7.85
CA ILE A 8 -14.68 5.75 7.27
C ILE A 8 -15.88 4.87 6.91
N ASN A 9 -15.64 3.77 6.21
CA ASN A 9 -16.72 2.87 5.78
C ASN A 9 -17.47 2.27 6.97
N ILE A 10 -16.73 1.85 7.99
CA ILE A 10 -17.29 1.35 9.25
C ILE A 10 -18.17 2.41 9.91
N LEU A 11 -17.67 3.64 10.08
CA LEU A 11 -18.45 4.73 10.65
C LEU A 11 -19.70 5.02 9.81
N THR A 12 -19.61 5.09 8.49
CA THR A 12 -20.76 5.36 7.63
C THR A 12 -21.85 4.27 7.70
N ARG A 13 -21.48 3.03 8.02
CA ARG A 13 -22.42 1.91 8.12
C ARG A 13 -23.22 1.93 9.43
N TYR A 14 -22.54 2.26 10.53
CA TYR A 14 -23.11 2.19 11.88
C TYR A 14 -23.61 3.53 12.41
N TYR A 15 -23.14 4.65 11.87
CA TYR A 15 -23.66 5.97 12.22
C TYR A 15 -25.09 6.14 11.69
N LYS A 16 -26.08 6.19 12.59
CA LYS A 16 -27.50 6.42 12.26
C LYS A 16 -27.98 7.84 12.59
N SER A 17 -27.60 8.37 13.74
CA SER A 17 -28.06 9.67 14.24
C SER A 17 -27.05 10.28 15.22
N PRO A 18 -26.91 11.62 15.28
CA PRO A 18 -25.99 12.28 16.21
C PRO A 18 -26.29 12.00 17.69
N MET A 19 -27.53 11.62 18.00
CA MET A 19 -28.02 11.40 19.36
C MET A 19 -27.79 9.95 19.86
N VAL A 20 -27.36 9.04 18.99
CA VAL A 20 -27.17 7.62 19.31
C VAL A 20 -25.68 7.32 19.31
N GLN A 21 -25.14 6.93 20.47
CA GLN A 21 -23.78 6.43 20.57
C GLN A 21 -23.67 5.07 19.88
N ILE A 22 -22.55 4.85 19.17
CA ILE A 22 -22.31 3.62 18.41
C ILE A 22 -21.69 2.56 19.32
N TYR A 23 -22.45 2.04 20.28
CA TYR A 23 -21.97 1.03 21.24
C TYR A 23 -21.47 -0.24 20.54
N GLU A 24 -22.13 -0.63 19.44
CA GLU A 24 -21.76 -1.78 18.63
C GLU A 24 -20.31 -1.69 18.11
N LEU A 25 -19.78 -0.47 17.88
CA LEU A 25 -18.44 -0.29 17.32
C LEU A 25 -17.33 -0.80 18.26
N GLU A 26 -17.51 -0.62 19.57
CA GLU A 26 -16.50 -0.95 20.58
C GLU A 26 -16.39 -2.46 20.82
N GLU A 27 -17.43 -3.25 20.52
CA GLU A 27 -17.44 -4.70 20.72
C GLU A 27 -16.84 -5.49 19.54
N HIS A 28 -16.77 -4.90 18.35
CA HIS A 28 -16.33 -5.61 17.15
C HIS A 28 -14.79 -5.71 17.06
N LYS A 29 -14.29 -6.86 16.58
CA LYS A 29 -12.86 -7.10 16.27
C LYS A 29 -12.57 -6.86 14.79
N ILE A 30 -11.31 -6.60 14.43
CA ILE A 30 -10.88 -6.41 13.02
C ILE A 30 -11.30 -7.59 12.14
N GLU A 31 -11.29 -8.80 12.69
CA GLU A 31 -11.69 -10.03 12.01
C GLU A 31 -13.18 -10.01 11.62
N THR A 32 -14.07 -9.68 12.57
CA THR A 32 -15.53 -9.62 12.33
C THR A 32 -15.88 -8.53 11.32
N TRP A 33 -15.19 -7.38 11.38
CA TRP A 33 -15.32 -6.32 10.38
C TRP A 33 -14.97 -6.80 8.97
N ARG A 34 -13.88 -7.57 8.87
CA ARG A 34 -13.40 -8.10 7.60
C ARG A 34 -14.36 -9.12 7.02
N GLU A 35 -14.94 -10.01 7.84
CA GLU A 35 -15.94 -10.99 7.38
C GLU A 35 -17.17 -10.31 6.75
N LEU A 36 -17.72 -9.29 7.41
CA LEU A 36 -18.83 -8.49 6.88
C LEU A 36 -18.48 -7.82 5.54
N TYR A 37 -17.25 -7.30 5.43
CA TYR A 37 -16.78 -6.63 4.21
C TYR A 37 -16.50 -7.60 3.05
N LEU A 38 -15.97 -8.79 3.37
CA LEU A 38 -15.63 -9.83 2.38
C LEU A 38 -16.87 -10.40 1.69
N GLN A 39 -18.04 -10.37 2.35
CA GLN A 39 -19.32 -10.74 1.73
C GLN A 39 -19.72 -9.77 0.61
N GLU A 40 -19.35 -8.49 0.71
CA GLU A 40 -19.74 -7.46 -0.27
C GLU A 40 -18.67 -7.24 -1.34
N THR A 41 -17.37 -7.28 -0.99
CA THR A 41 -16.27 -7.12 -1.96
C THR A 41 -14.99 -7.86 -1.53
N PHE A 42 -14.67 -8.96 -2.23
CA PHE A 42 -13.37 -9.62 -2.04
C PHE A 42 -12.27 -8.86 -2.79
N LYS A 43 -11.33 -8.25 -2.06
CA LYS A 43 -10.10 -7.68 -2.61
C LYS A 43 -8.88 -8.36 -2.00
N PRO A 44 -8.17 -9.24 -2.74
CA PRO A 44 -6.99 -9.91 -2.22
C PRO A 44 -5.89 -8.91 -1.86
N LEU A 45 -5.06 -9.27 -0.88
CA LEU A 45 -3.94 -8.42 -0.46
C LEU A 45 -2.87 -8.40 -1.57
N VAL A 46 -2.72 -7.24 -2.19
CA VAL A 46 -1.64 -6.98 -3.14
C VAL A 46 -0.38 -6.59 -2.36
N HIS A 47 0.74 -7.23 -2.64
CA HIS A 47 2.04 -6.98 -2.04
C HIS A 47 3.14 -7.06 -3.11
N ILE A 48 4.37 -6.67 -2.76
CA ILE A 48 5.53 -6.70 -3.66
C ILE A 48 6.79 -7.20 -2.93
N SER A 49 7.68 -7.87 -3.67
CA SER A 49 9.01 -8.26 -3.16
C SER A 49 9.92 -7.05 -2.97
N PRO A 50 10.83 -7.05 -1.98
CA PRO A 50 11.86 -6.01 -1.84
C PRO A 50 12.78 -5.88 -3.06
N ASP A 51 12.98 -6.96 -3.84
CA ASP A 51 13.86 -6.96 -5.01
C ASP A 51 13.19 -6.40 -6.28
N ALA A 52 11.89 -6.08 -6.21
CA ALA A 52 11.15 -5.55 -7.36
C ALA A 52 11.47 -4.07 -7.62
N SER A 53 11.26 -3.64 -8.86
CA SER A 53 11.54 -2.26 -9.28
C SER A 53 10.52 -1.26 -8.73
N VAL A 54 10.93 0.01 -8.59
CA VAL A 54 10.01 1.11 -8.24
C VAL A 54 8.91 1.26 -9.30
N PHE A 55 9.20 0.96 -10.56
CA PHE A 55 8.22 0.98 -11.64
C PHE A 55 7.09 -0.03 -11.40
N GLU A 56 7.45 -1.28 -11.05
CA GLU A 56 6.46 -2.31 -10.72
C GLU A 56 5.63 -1.93 -9.49
N ALA A 57 6.26 -1.32 -8.49
CA ALA A 57 5.55 -0.81 -7.31
C ALA A 57 4.51 0.26 -7.68
N VAL A 58 4.87 1.23 -8.51
CA VAL A 58 3.95 2.29 -9.00
C VAL A 58 2.84 1.69 -9.85
N HIS A 59 3.18 0.80 -10.79
CA HIS A 59 2.21 0.13 -11.65
C HIS A 59 1.19 -0.67 -10.83
N SER A 60 1.64 -1.41 -9.81
CA SER A 60 0.78 -2.17 -8.89
C SER A 60 -0.17 -1.25 -8.11
N LEU A 61 0.34 -0.13 -7.56
CA LEU A 61 -0.48 0.87 -6.87
C LEU A 61 -1.62 1.43 -7.77
N ILE A 62 -1.31 1.74 -9.03
CA ILE A 62 -2.28 2.29 -9.99
C ILE A 62 -3.29 1.22 -10.41
N LYS A 63 -2.82 0.06 -10.86
CA LYS A 63 -3.67 -1.03 -11.38
C LYS A 63 -4.67 -1.52 -10.34
N SER A 64 -4.20 -1.71 -9.10
CA SER A 64 -5.04 -2.19 -8.00
C SER A 64 -5.83 -1.09 -7.30
N LYS A 65 -5.65 0.18 -7.70
CA LYS A 65 -6.31 1.36 -7.11
C LYS A 65 -6.12 1.43 -5.59
N ILE A 66 -4.89 1.18 -5.13
CA ILE A 66 -4.51 1.21 -3.71
C ILE A 66 -3.50 2.31 -3.45
N HIS A 67 -3.57 2.89 -2.25
CA HIS A 67 -2.67 3.98 -1.83
C HIS A 67 -1.44 3.49 -1.06
N ARG A 68 -1.47 2.24 -0.60
CA ARG A 68 -0.48 1.61 0.25
C ARG A 68 -0.16 0.22 -0.29
N LEU A 69 1.11 -0.03 -0.58
CA LEU A 69 1.61 -1.29 -1.08
C LEU A 69 2.62 -1.87 -0.06
N PRO A 70 2.27 -2.96 0.64
CA PRO A 70 3.20 -3.63 1.53
C PRO A 70 4.32 -4.31 0.74
N VAL A 71 5.55 -4.13 1.22
CA VAL A 71 6.76 -4.84 0.78
C VAL A 71 6.96 -6.01 1.73
N ILE A 72 6.89 -7.22 1.21
CA ILE A 72 6.97 -8.47 1.97
C ILE A 72 8.14 -9.28 1.43
N ASP A 73 9.00 -9.77 2.33
CA ASP A 73 10.05 -10.70 1.97
C ASP A 73 9.43 -12.07 1.62
N PRO A 74 9.62 -12.60 0.39
CA PRO A 74 9.05 -13.90 0.01
C PRO A 74 9.65 -15.08 0.78
N VAL A 75 10.87 -14.95 1.34
CA VAL A 75 11.53 -16.07 2.03
C VAL A 75 11.05 -16.18 3.47
N SER A 76 11.06 -15.09 4.23
CA SER A 76 10.63 -15.09 5.63
C SER A 76 9.15 -14.81 5.84
N GLY A 77 8.45 -14.25 4.85
CA GLY A 77 7.07 -13.78 4.98
C GLY A 77 6.92 -12.47 5.78
N ASN A 78 8.03 -11.84 6.18
CA ASN A 78 8.00 -10.64 7.00
C ASN A 78 7.60 -9.40 6.19
N ALA A 79 6.75 -8.57 6.77
CA ALA A 79 6.42 -7.25 6.23
C ALA A 79 7.55 -6.26 6.55
N LEU A 80 8.33 -5.90 5.53
CA LEU A 80 9.50 -5.03 5.67
C LEU A 80 9.12 -3.55 5.67
N TYR A 81 8.23 -3.15 4.76
CA TYR A 81 7.93 -1.74 4.54
C TYR A 81 6.53 -1.51 3.93
N ILE A 82 5.99 -0.29 4.03
CA ILE A 82 4.71 0.09 3.39
C ILE A 82 4.95 1.27 2.45
N LEU A 83 5.00 1.00 1.15
CA LEU A 83 5.17 2.00 0.12
C LEU A 83 3.88 2.81 -0.09
N THR A 84 4.03 4.12 -0.29
CA THR A 84 2.93 5.03 -0.60
C THR A 84 3.30 5.92 -1.77
N HIS A 85 2.29 6.40 -2.51
CA HIS A 85 2.48 7.38 -3.58
C HIS A 85 3.34 8.58 -3.14
N LYS A 86 3.04 9.14 -1.95
CA LYS A 86 3.76 10.29 -1.39
C LYS A 86 5.25 10.01 -1.21
N ARG A 87 5.62 8.81 -0.73
CA ARG A 87 7.03 8.46 -0.52
C ARG A 87 7.78 8.23 -1.83
N ILE A 88 7.13 7.58 -2.79
CA ILE A 88 7.72 7.36 -4.12
C ILE A 88 7.95 8.71 -4.81
N LEU A 89 6.97 9.61 -4.79
CA LEU A 89 7.12 10.96 -5.37
C LEU A 89 8.22 11.77 -4.67
N LYS A 90 8.30 11.75 -3.34
CA LYS A 90 9.37 12.42 -2.59
C LYS A 90 10.74 11.84 -2.94
N PHE A 91 10.83 10.51 -3.08
CA PHE A 91 12.05 9.84 -3.52
C PHE A 91 12.45 10.33 -4.92
N LEU A 92 11.56 10.27 -5.90
CA LEU A 92 11.83 10.76 -7.26
C LEU A 92 12.25 12.24 -7.27
N GLN A 93 11.55 13.09 -6.51
CA GLN A 93 11.89 14.51 -6.41
C GLN A 93 13.32 14.71 -5.90
N LEU A 94 13.71 14.02 -4.83
CA LEU A 94 15.06 14.12 -4.26
C LEU A 94 16.14 13.68 -5.26
N PHE A 95 15.91 12.58 -5.99
CA PHE A 95 16.87 12.07 -6.96
C PHE A 95 17.03 12.99 -8.18
N VAL A 96 15.93 13.64 -8.61
CA VAL A 96 15.96 14.60 -9.72
C VAL A 96 16.56 15.94 -9.30
N SER A 97 16.22 16.46 -8.11
CA SER A 97 16.67 17.78 -7.65
C SER A 97 18.13 17.82 -7.19
N LEU A 98 18.67 16.72 -6.66
CA LEU A 98 20.06 16.62 -6.20
C LEU A 98 21.07 16.30 -7.32
N GLY A 99 20.69 16.43 -8.59
CA GLY A 99 21.62 16.31 -9.73
C GLY A 99 21.89 14.89 -10.22
N GLY A 100 20.93 13.96 -10.07
CA GLY A 100 21.07 12.54 -10.43
C GLY A 100 21.23 12.20 -11.93
N VAL A 101 21.44 13.16 -12.82
CA VAL A 101 21.70 12.89 -14.25
C VAL A 101 23.06 12.20 -14.44
N SER A 102 24.00 12.31 -13.50
CA SER A 102 25.30 11.60 -13.58
C SER A 102 25.32 10.20 -12.95
N LEU A 103 24.37 9.86 -12.06
CA LEU A 103 24.36 8.55 -11.37
C LEU A 103 23.49 7.51 -12.09
N PHE A 104 22.39 7.92 -12.74
CA PHE A 104 21.52 6.99 -13.47
C PHE A 104 22.23 6.35 -14.68
N THR A 105 23.13 7.09 -15.35
CA THR A 105 23.95 6.58 -16.46
C THR A 105 24.99 5.55 -16.02
N LYS A 106 25.40 5.52 -14.75
CA LYS A 106 26.26 4.46 -14.20
C LYS A 106 25.46 3.22 -13.76
N CYS A 107 24.29 3.41 -13.13
CA CYS A 107 23.53 2.27 -12.61
C CYS A 107 22.83 1.45 -13.71
N VAL A 108 22.34 2.10 -14.78
CA VAL A 108 21.69 1.39 -15.92
C VAL A 108 22.72 0.63 -16.77
N ARG A 109 24.01 1.02 -16.75
CA ARG A 109 25.04 0.34 -17.54
C ARG A 109 25.62 -0.92 -16.88
N CYS A 110 25.36 -1.16 -15.59
CA CYS A 110 25.80 -2.37 -14.89
C CYS A 110 24.83 -3.56 -15.00
N GLN A 111 23.65 -3.40 -15.60
CA GLN A 111 22.69 -4.51 -15.81
C GLN A 111 22.63 -5.01 -17.27
N CYS A 112 23.47 -4.49 -18.17
CA CYS A 112 23.60 -4.96 -19.55
C CYS A 112 25.03 -5.44 -19.83
N GLN A 113 25.43 -6.56 -19.21
CA GLN A 113 26.46 -7.43 -19.80
C GLN A 113 25.79 -8.78 -20.11
N PRO A 114 25.60 -9.12 -21.39
CA PRO A 114 25.21 -10.47 -21.76
C PRO A 114 26.43 -11.39 -21.63
N SER A 115 26.21 -12.55 -21.02
CA SER A 115 27.05 -13.75 -21.14
C SER A 115 27.11 -14.25 -22.58
#